data_AF-A0A4V3J916-F1
#
_entry.id   AF-A0A4V3J916-F1
#
_cell.length_a   1.000
_cell.length_b   1.000
_cell.length_c   1.000
_cell.angle_alpha   90.00
_cell.angle_beta   90.00
_cell.angle_gamma   90.00
#
_symmetry.space_group_name_H-M   'P 1'
#
loop_
_entity.id
_entity.type
_entity.pdbx_description
1 polymer ?
#
loop_
_entity_poly.entity_id
_entity_poly.type
_entity_poly.pdbx_seq_one_letter_code
_entity_poly.pdbx_strand_id
1 'polypeptide(L)'
;MRILRSTGRTVALAAAVGTLALAAPVAASASASASAQDAPAAVQPSAQQQALAGKEVRVWAGNVRLHVEPAVNSPSPTTFGPGTLIDFCQRQGDFVSEPGQGSSSWWSYVELPGGSDGLWISNVYLVGGEKIEGVPDC
;
A
#
# COMPACT_ATOMS: atom_id res chain seq x y z
N MET A 1 20.75 32.68 24.39
CA MET A 1 19.97 33.28 25.51
C MET A 1 18.53 33.38 24.99
N ARG A 2 17.61 32.44 25.24
CA ARG A 2 17.02 32.06 26.53
C ARG A 2 16.56 30.59 26.49
N ILE A 3 16.75 29.94 27.63
CA ILE A 3 16.27 28.62 28.01
C ILE A 3 14.81 28.76 28.46
N LEU A 4 13.90 27.89 28.03
CA LEU A 4 12.64 27.68 28.76
C LEU A 4 12.54 26.21 29.19
N ARG A 5 12.68 26.04 30.50
CA ARG A 5 12.39 24.84 31.29
C ARG A 5 10.88 24.78 31.51
N SER A 6 10.30 23.58 31.47
CA SER A 6 8.97 23.31 32.02
C SER A 6 9.06 22.14 32.99
N THR A 7 8.94 22.49 34.26
CA THR A 7 8.79 21.66 35.47
C THR A 7 7.31 21.22 35.52
N GLY A 8 6.96 19.93 35.56
CA GLY A 8 6.96 19.09 36.76
C GLY A 8 5.55 18.98 37.37
N ARG A 9 5.06 17.74 37.57
CA ARG A 9 4.04 17.41 38.59
C ARG A 9 4.04 15.91 38.91
N THR A 10 4.63 15.62 40.08
CA THR A 10 4.46 14.51 41.02
C THR A 10 3.00 14.45 41.56
N VAL A 11 2.39 13.43 42.19
CA VAL A 11 2.70 12.17 42.91
C VAL A 11 1.32 11.46 43.16
N ALA A 12 1.17 10.12 43.22
CA ALA A 12 1.02 9.28 44.45
C ALA A 12 0.61 7.85 44.02
N LEU A 13 1.35 6.78 44.35
CA LEU A 13 1.31 5.94 45.56
C LEU A 13 0.01 5.12 45.77
N ALA A 14 0.11 3.81 45.51
CA ALA A 14 -0.65 2.78 46.22
C ALA A 14 0.24 1.55 46.39
N ALA A 15 0.59 1.26 47.64
CA ALA A 15 1.29 0.06 48.06
C ALA A 15 0.27 -1.06 48.34
N ALA A 16 0.54 -2.26 47.85
CA ALA A 16 -0.11 -3.48 48.33
C ALA A 16 0.99 -4.51 48.62
N VAL A 17 1.12 -4.84 49.90
CA VAL A 17 2.01 -5.88 50.44
C VAL A 17 1.25 -7.20 50.36
N GLY A 18 1.85 -8.21 49.73
CA GLY A 18 1.31 -9.57 49.63
C GLY A 18 2.46 -10.58 49.58
N THR A 19 2.38 -11.59 50.44
CA THR A 19 3.44 -12.45 50.97
C THR A 19 3.98 -13.56 50.06
N LEU A 20 5.29 -13.82 50.24
CA LEU A 20 6.09 -15.07 50.10
C LEU A 20 5.42 -16.34 49.52
N ALA A 21 6.04 -16.97 48.51
CA ALA A 21 7.03 -18.07 48.71
C ALA A 21 7.37 -18.86 47.41
N LEU A 22 8.59 -19.42 47.41
CA LEU A 22 9.10 -20.60 46.66
C LEU A 22 9.75 -20.41 45.26
N ALA A 23 11.09 -20.25 45.33
CA ALA A 23 12.13 -21.02 44.62
C ALA A 23 12.17 -21.10 43.08
N ALA A 24 13.18 -20.44 42.49
CA ALA A 24 13.99 -20.95 41.36
C ALA A 24 15.30 -20.14 41.25
N PRO A 25 16.46 -20.75 40.92
CA PRO A 25 17.72 -20.03 40.75
C PRO A 25 17.75 -19.42 39.34
N VAL A 26 17.68 -18.11 39.22
CA VAL A 26 17.95 -17.43 37.95
C VAL A 26 19.35 -16.85 37.98
N ALA A 27 20.17 -17.43 37.10
CA ALA A 27 21.53 -17.06 36.83
C ALA A 27 21.67 -15.54 36.58
N ALA A 28 22.78 -14.99 37.07
CA ALA A 28 23.25 -13.68 36.67
C ALA A 28 23.45 -13.68 35.14
N SER A 29 22.62 -12.94 34.43
CA SER A 29 22.81 -12.62 33.03
C SER A 29 23.04 -11.13 32.93
N ALA A 30 24.31 -10.78 32.68
CA ALA A 30 24.77 -9.44 32.39
C ALA A 30 23.82 -8.76 31.38
N SER A 31 23.40 -7.54 31.70
CA SER A 31 22.75 -6.65 30.74
C SER A 31 23.76 -6.31 29.64
N ALA A 32 23.83 -7.16 28.61
CA ALA A 32 24.43 -6.79 27.35
C ALA A 32 23.58 -5.67 26.78
N SER A 33 24.11 -4.44 26.84
CA SER A 33 23.62 -3.31 26.07
C SER A 33 23.71 -3.67 24.60
N ALA A 34 22.64 -4.24 24.05
CA ALA A 34 22.47 -4.35 22.62
C ALA A 34 22.29 -2.91 22.11
N SER A 35 23.37 -2.32 21.62
CA SER A 35 23.29 -1.23 20.66
C SER A 35 22.46 -1.75 19.49
N ALA A 36 21.18 -1.38 19.47
CA ALA A 36 20.34 -1.51 18.29
C ALA A 36 21.00 -0.64 17.22
N GLN A 37 21.83 -1.29 16.40
CA GLN A 37 22.34 -0.71 15.17
C GLN A 37 21.13 -0.30 14.35
N ASP A 38 21.01 1.00 14.09
CA ASP A 38 20.16 1.59 13.07
C ASP A 38 20.23 0.74 11.81
N ALA A 39 19.24 -0.13 11.64
CA ALA A 39 18.95 -0.72 10.35
C ALA A 39 18.43 0.43 9.49
N PRO A 40 19.02 0.71 8.31
CA PRO A 40 18.52 1.77 7.46
C PRO A 40 17.07 1.44 7.12
N ALA A 41 16.14 2.29 7.54
CA ALA A 41 14.77 2.22 7.08
C ALA A 41 14.80 2.24 5.56
N ALA A 42 14.24 1.22 4.93
CA ALA A 42 14.11 1.19 3.47
C ALA A 42 13.35 2.46 3.04
N VAL A 43 14.01 3.32 2.28
CA VAL A 43 13.39 4.53 1.73
C VAL A 43 12.32 4.08 0.74
N GLN A 44 11.05 4.17 1.14
CA GLN A 44 9.93 3.92 0.25
C GLN A 44 9.82 5.12 -0.72
N PRO A 45 9.74 4.91 -2.05
CA PRO A 45 9.52 6.00 -2.99
C PRO A 45 8.18 6.69 -2.73
N SER A 46 8.12 8.00 -2.88
CA SER A 46 6.86 8.77 -2.79
C SER A 46 5.87 8.38 -3.88
N ALA A 47 4.58 8.67 -3.68
CA ALA A 47 3.52 8.39 -4.66
C ALA A 47 3.83 8.97 -6.04
N GLN A 48 4.35 10.20 -6.11
CA GLN A 48 4.79 10.81 -7.38
C GLN A 48 5.94 10.03 -8.04
N GLN A 49 6.91 9.53 -7.26
CA GLN A 49 8.00 8.72 -7.81
C GLN A 49 7.51 7.36 -8.31
N GLN A 50 6.55 6.76 -7.61
CA GLN A 50 5.90 5.51 -8.03
C GLN A 50 5.10 5.73 -9.32
N ALA A 51 4.39 6.85 -9.43
CA ALA A 51 3.59 7.18 -10.60
C ALA A 51 4.44 7.46 -11.85
N LEU A 52 5.66 7.98 -11.68
CA LEU A 52 6.61 8.14 -12.77
C LEU A 52 7.25 6.81 -13.20
N ALA A 53 7.43 5.88 -12.26
CA ALA A 53 8.02 4.58 -12.54
C ALA A 53 7.03 3.62 -13.20
N GLY A 54 5.76 3.68 -12.81
CA GLY A 54 4.76 2.68 -13.16
C GLY A 54 5.05 1.31 -12.54
N LYS A 55 4.02 0.47 -12.48
CA LYS A 55 4.08 -0.90 -11.96
C LYS A 55 3.55 -1.85 -13.01
N GLU A 56 4.27 -2.93 -13.27
CA GLU A 56 3.71 -4.01 -14.11
C GLU A 56 2.48 -4.65 -13.45
N VAL A 57 1.40 -4.74 -14.22
CA VAL A 57 0.15 -5.41 -13.87
C VAL A 57 -0.24 -6.40 -14.95
N ARG A 58 -0.89 -7.50 -14.55
CA ARG A 58 -1.33 -8.54 -15.47
C ARG A 58 -2.84 -8.46 -15.70
N VAL A 59 -3.24 -8.44 -16.96
CA VAL A 59 -4.64 -8.55 -17.39
C VAL A 59 -5.00 -10.02 -17.56
N TRP A 60 -6.05 -10.49 -16.89
CA TRP A 60 -6.46 -11.91 -16.96
C TRP A 60 -7.50 -12.19 -18.05
N ALA A 61 -8.26 -11.18 -18.46
CA ALA A 61 -9.35 -11.29 -19.43
C ALA A 61 -8.92 -10.96 -20.88
N GLY A 62 -9.69 -11.44 -21.85
CA GLY A 62 -9.57 -11.08 -23.26
C GLY A 62 -10.57 -10.00 -23.68
N ASN A 63 -10.20 -9.23 -24.72
CA ASN A 63 -11.05 -8.20 -25.33
C ASN A 63 -11.59 -7.15 -24.34
N VAL A 64 -10.81 -6.83 -23.31
CA VAL A 64 -11.14 -5.80 -22.31
C VAL A 64 -11.07 -4.43 -22.98
N ARG A 65 -12.14 -3.66 -22.88
CA ARG A 65 -12.17 -2.27 -23.38
C ARG A 65 -11.28 -1.40 -22.50
N LEU A 66 -10.38 -0.64 -23.12
CA LEU A 66 -9.63 0.41 -22.44
C LEU A 66 -10.31 1.75 -22.67
N HIS A 67 -10.47 2.52 -21.61
CA HIS A 67 -11.36 3.67 -21.54
C HIS A 67 -10.57 4.98 -21.45
N VAL A 68 -11.06 6.08 -22.03
CA VAL A 68 -10.41 7.40 -21.85
C VAL A 68 -10.63 8.00 -20.45
N GLU A 69 -11.62 7.50 -19.71
CA GLU A 69 -11.97 7.88 -18.34
C GLU A 69 -12.33 6.63 -17.53
N PRO A 70 -12.29 6.64 -16.18
CA PRO A 70 -12.64 5.48 -15.34
C PRO A 70 -14.16 5.29 -15.24
N ALA A 71 -14.83 5.19 -16.39
CA ALA A 71 -16.27 5.12 -16.51
C ALA A 71 -16.67 4.12 -17.61
N VAL A 72 -17.66 3.27 -17.33
CA VAL A 72 -18.03 2.17 -18.25
C VAL A 72 -18.61 2.66 -19.58
N ASN A 73 -19.13 3.88 -19.59
CA ASN A 73 -19.74 4.52 -20.75
C ASN A 73 -18.80 5.51 -21.47
N SER A 74 -17.56 5.69 -20.99
CA SER A 74 -16.62 6.57 -21.69
C SER A 74 -16.20 5.96 -23.05
N PRO A 75 -15.71 6.78 -23.98
CA PRO A 75 -15.06 6.28 -25.19
C PRO A 75 -14.00 5.24 -24.87
N SER A 76 -13.94 4.19 -25.68
CA SER A 76 -12.97 3.11 -25.57
C SER A 76 -12.28 2.90 -26.92
N PRO A 77 -11.15 3.58 -27.20
CA PRO A 77 -10.54 3.57 -28.53
C PRO A 77 -9.90 2.24 -28.90
N THR A 78 -9.66 1.36 -27.92
CA THR A 78 -9.01 0.06 -28.14
C THR A 78 -9.50 -1.00 -27.16
N THR A 79 -9.12 -2.25 -27.44
CA THR A 79 -9.30 -3.39 -26.56
C THR A 79 -7.96 -4.07 -26.31
N PHE A 80 -7.78 -4.64 -25.13
CA PHE A 80 -6.60 -5.39 -24.73
C PHE A 80 -6.99 -6.79 -24.24
N GLY A 81 -6.10 -7.78 -24.37
CA GLY A 81 -6.34 -9.16 -23.94
C GLY A 81 -5.18 -9.72 -23.15
N PRO A 82 -5.19 -11.01 -22.72
CA PRO A 82 -4.34 -11.45 -21.62
C PRO A 82 -2.87 -11.09 -21.84
N GLY A 83 -2.27 -10.40 -20.87
CA GLY A 83 -0.98 -9.76 -21.08
C GLY A 83 -0.56 -8.86 -19.94
N THR A 84 0.49 -8.07 -20.18
CA THR A 84 1.06 -7.13 -19.21
C THR A 84 0.86 -5.70 -19.67
N LEU A 85 0.47 -4.83 -18.73
CA LEU A 85 0.43 -3.38 -18.88
C LEU A 85 1.27 -2.73 -17.79
N ILE A 86 1.62 -1.46 -17.98
CA ILE A 86 2.27 -0.62 -16.97
C ILE A 86 1.19 0.24 -16.33
N ASP A 87 0.95 0.09 -15.03
CA ASP A 87 0.00 0.86 -14.23
C ASP A 87 0.71 2.00 -13.50
N PHE A 88 0.32 3.24 -13.75
CA PHE A 88 0.98 4.40 -13.19
C PHE A 88 0.27 4.91 -11.93
N CYS A 89 -1.06 4.94 -11.92
CA CYS A 89 -1.82 5.40 -10.78
C CYS A 89 -3.25 4.87 -10.83
N GLN A 90 -3.95 4.93 -9.69
CA GLN A 90 -5.31 4.41 -9.54
C GLN A 90 -6.26 5.45 -9.00
N ARG A 91 -7.54 5.36 -9.34
CA ARG A 91 -8.58 6.14 -8.64
C ARG A 91 -9.92 5.41 -8.66
N GLN A 92 -10.85 5.90 -7.84
CA GLN A 92 -12.23 5.44 -7.90
C GLN A 92 -12.94 5.92 -9.16
N GLY A 93 -13.80 5.08 -9.70
CA GLY A 93 -14.61 5.33 -10.89
C GLY A 93 -15.92 4.55 -10.84
N ASP A 94 -16.49 4.25 -12.01
CA ASP A 94 -17.71 3.45 -12.09
C ASP A 94 -17.49 2.04 -11.52
N PHE A 95 -18.49 1.52 -10.82
CA PHE A 95 -18.46 0.14 -10.32
C PHE A 95 -18.62 -0.85 -11.48
N VAL A 96 -17.70 -1.81 -11.56
CA VAL A 96 -17.73 -2.91 -12.54
C VAL A 96 -17.82 -4.23 -11.81
N SER A 97 -18.72 -5.10 -12.24
CA SER A 97 -18.87 -6.46 -11.72
C SER A 97 -18.79 -7.46 -12.85
N GLU A 98 -17.98 -8.50 -12.65
CA GLU A 98 -17.77 -9.58 -13.60
C GLU A 98 -18.21 -10.91 -12.94
N PRO A 99 -19.28 -11.54 -13.44
CA PRO A 99 -19.84 -12.76 -12.85
C PRO A 99 -18.79 -13.86 -12.67
N GLY A 100 -18.66 -14.35 -11.43
CA GLY A 100 -17.72 -15.42 -11.08
C GLY A 100 -16.26 -14.98 -10.91
N GLN A 101 -15.92 -13.74 -11.24
CA GLN A 101 -14.54 -13.22 -11.17
C GLN A 101 -14.38 -12.16 -10.06
N GLY A 102 -15.40 -11.33 -9.82
CA GLY A 102 -15.41 -10.35 -8.75
C GLY A 102 -15.98 -9.01 -9.18
N SER A 103 -15.70 -7.96 -8.42
CA SER A 103 -16.13 -6.61 -8.71
C SER A 103 -15.11 -5.58 -8.24
N SER A 104 -15.10 -4.39 -8.85
CA SER A 104 -14.23 -3.29 -8.46
C SER A 104 -14.83 -1.92 -8.72
N SER A 105 -14.61 -1.00 -7.79
CA SER A 105 -14.82 0.44 -7.95
C SER A 105 -13.54 1.21 -8.33
N TRP A 106 -12.40 0.52 -8.36
CA TRP A 106 -11.09 1.09 -8.67
C TRP A 106 -10.68 0.84 -10.11
N TRP A 107 -10.02 1.85 -10.67
CA TRP A 107 -9.53 1.87 -12.03
C TRP A 107 -8.07 2.28 -12.05
N SER A 108 -7.31 1.67 -12.97
CA SER A 108 -5.89 1.90 -13.18
C SER A 108 -5.65 2.64 -14.47
N TYR A 109 -4.76 3.65 -14.44
CA TYR A 109 -4.27 4.34 -15.63
C TYR A 109 -3.04 3.62 -16.17
N VAL A 110 -3.15 3.08 -17.38
CA VAL A 110 -2.25 2.08 -17.93
C VAL A 110 -1.73 2.43 -19.32
N GLU A 111 -0.51 1.97 -19.63
CA GLU A 111 0.08 1.96 -20.97
C GLU A 111 0.65 0.58 -21.34
N LEU A 112 0.95 0.39 -22.62
CA LEU A 112 1.72 -0.76 -23.09
C LEU A 112 3.18 -0.68 -22.60
N PRO A 113 3.82 -1.83 -22.32
CA PRO A 113 5.26 -1.87 -22.14
C PRO A 113 5.97 -1.27 -23.36
N GLY A 114 6.83 -0.28 -23.16
CA GLY A 114 7.47 0.48 -24.24
C GLY A 114 6.74 1.76 -24.65
N GLY A 115 5.61 2.07 -24.02
CA GLY A 115 4.85 3.32 -24.17
C GLY A 115 3.66 3.20 -25.11
N SER A 116 2.58 3.92 -24.78
CA SER A 116 1.39 4.13 -25.62
C SER A 116 0.63 5.36 -25.14
N ASP A 117 -0.48 5.70 -25.78
CA ASP A 117 -1.46 6.56 -25.11
C ASP A 117 -1.95 5.88 -23.83
N GLY A 118 -2.05 6.62 -22.74
CA GLY A 118 -2.53 6.10 -21.48
C GLY A 118 -4.06 6.07 -21.42
N LEU A 119 -4.59 4.95 -20.94
CA LEU A 119 -6.02 4.67 -20.87
C LEU A 119 -6.37 4.04 -19.51
N TRP A 120 -7.64 3.96 -19.21
CA TRP A 120 -8.18 3.40 -17.97
C TRP A 120 -8.68 1.98 -18.18
N ILE A 121 -8.38 1.11 -17.23
CA ILE A 121 -8.91 -0.25 -17.12
C ILE A 121 -9.51 -0.43 -15.72
N SER A 122 -10.67 -1.09 -15.63
CA SER A 122 -11.21 -1.46 -14.33
C SER A 122 -10.35 -2.56 -13.70
N ASN A 123 -10.04 -2.42 -12.41
CA ASN A 123 -9.17 -3.36 -11.71
C ASN A 123 -9.80 -4.75 -11.56
N VAL A 124 -11.09 -4.90 -11.81
CA VAL A 124 -11.73 -6.23 -11.91
C VAL A 124 -11.05 -7.10 -12.96
N TYR A 125 -10.43 -6.50 -13.99
CA TYR A 125 -9.70 -7.19 -15.06
C TYR A 125 -8.19 -7.36 -14.79
N LEU A 126 -7.69 -6.83 -13.66
CA LEU A 126 -6.30 -6.92 -13.25
C LEU A 126 -6.10 -7.98 -12.17
N VAL A 127 -4.97 -8.67 -12.23
CA VAL A 127 -4.51 -9.52 -11.12
C VAL A 127 -3.97 -8.63 -10.01
N GLY A 128 -4.53 -8.73 -8.80
CA GLY A 128 -4.05 -7.99 -7.64
C GLY A 128 -5.14 -7.47 -6.69
N GLY A 129 -6.42 -7.74 -6.97
CA GLY A 129 -7.54 -7.35 -6.12
C GLY A 129 -8.23 -6.06 -6.56
N GLU A 130 -9.06 -5.49 -5.70
CA GLU A 130 -9.85 -4.29 -6.01
C GLU A 130 -8.93 -3.07 -6.24
N LYS A 131 -8.08 -2.74 -5.27
CA LYS A 131 -7.02 -1.73 -5.39
C LYS A 131 -5.67 -2.46 -5.43
N ILE A 132 -4.82 -2.15 -6.40
CA ILE A 132 -3.55 -2.87 -6.58
C ILE A 132 -2.50 -2.29 -5.63
N GLU A 133 -1.91 -3.16 -4.81
CA GLU A 133 -0.85 -2.77 -3.89
C GLU A 133 0.37 -2.23 -4.64
N GLY A 134 0.95 -1.15 -4.11
CA GLY A 134 2.16 -0.52 -4.64
C GLY A 134 1.92 0.39 -5.84
N VAL A 135 0.66 0.56 -6.28
CA VAL A 135 0.28 1.58 -7.25
C VAL A 135 -0.28 2.79 -6.49
N PRO A 136 0.23 4.01 -6.74
CA PRO A 136 -0.21 5.21 -6.05
C PRO A 136 -1.60 5.67 -6.51
N ASP A 137 -2.23 6.53 -5.72
CA ASP A 137 -3.45 7.22 -6.16
C ASP A 137 -3.14 8.30 -7.20
N CYS A 138 -4.05 8.46 -8.16
CA CYS A 138 -4.23 9.69 -8.91
C CYS A 138 -5.11 10.65 -8.06
#